data_AF-A0A432EVY0-F1
#
_entry.id   AF-A0A432EVY0-F1
#
_cell.length_a   1.000
_cell.length_b   1.000
_cell.length_c   1.000
_cell.angle_alpha   90.00
_cell.angle_beta   90.00
_cell.angle_gamma   90.00
#
_symmetry.space_group_name_H-M   'P 1'
#
loop_
_entity.id
_entity.type
_entity.pdbx_description
1 polymer ?
#
loop_
_entity_poly.entity_id
_entity_poly.type
_entity_poly.pdbx_seq_one_letter_code
_entity_poly.pdbx_strand_id
1 'polypeptide(L)'
;MKHLLPTILSAVVLSITVSAAKVKDTKFKFGRGFFDAPFNEVITTETSGATIIYTLDGSDPRYSENTISGTSPLAVAIDPSNIIKRPKTPGVIVRAYAQKEGWKETNVDTQTYIFVESVKR
;
A
#
# COMPACT_ATOMS: atom_id res chain seq x y z
N MET A 1 50.06 -40.29 31.81
CA MET A 1 48.74 -39.62 31.86
C MET A 1 48.59 -38.81 30.57
N LYS A 2 47.80 -39.30 29.60
CA LYS A 2 47.59 -38.64 28.31
C LYS A 2 46.24 -37.92 28.37
N HIS A 3 46.26 -36.60 28.42
CA HIS A 3 45.05 -35.78 28.44
C HIS A 3 44.38 -35.80 27.07
N LEU A 4 43.16 -36.33 27.00
CA LEU A 4 42.24 -36.16 25.87
C LEU A 4 41.57 -34.79 26.00
N LEU A 5 41.76 -33.91 25.01
CA LEU A 5 40.99 -32.68 24.84
C LEU A 5 39.65 -33.01 24.15
N PRO A 6 38.52 -32.44 24.60
CA PRO A 6 37.22 -32.70 23.97
C PRO A 6 37.09 -31.88 22.68
N THR A 7 36.78 -32.55 21.57
CA THR A 7 36.46 -31.90 20.30
C THR A 7 35.07 -31.25 20.41
N ILE A 8 35.03 -29.92 20.38
CA ILE A 8 33.77 -29.16 20.35
C ILE A 8 33.20 -29.25 18.93
N LEU A 9 32.08 -29.95 18.79
CA LEU A 9 31.30 -30.01 17.55
C LEU A 9 30.62 -28.65 17.36
N SER A 10 31.24 -27.77 16.57
CA SER A 10 30.66 -26.47 16.22
C SER A 10 29.53 -26.69 15.20
N ALA A 11 28.28 -26.53 15.63
CA ALA A 11 27.13 -26.58 14.74
C ALA A 11 27.14 -25.33 13.84
N VAL A 12 27.48 -25.52 12.56
CA VAL A 12 27.35 -24.48 11.54
C VAL A 12 25.86 -24.29 11.25
N VAL A 13 25.27 -23.23 11.80
CA VAL A 13 23.92 -22.81 11.42
C VAL A 13 24.04 -22.10 10.08
N LEU A 14 23.70 -22.82 9.00
CA LEU A 14 23.62 -22.26 7.66
C LEU A 14 22.36 -21.39 7.58
N SER A 15 22.51 -20.08 7.77
CA SER A 15 21.43 -19.12 7.58
C SER A 15 21.06 -19.04 6.10
N ILE A 16 20.07 -19.81 5.67
CA ILE A 16 19.50 -19.72 4.31
C ILE A 16 18.68 -18.44 4.25
N THR A 17 19.18 -17.41 3.56
CA THR A 17 18.41 -16.20 3.28
C THR A 17 17.39 -16.50 2.20
N VAL A 18 16.17 -16.87 2.58
CA VAL A 18 15.04 -16.91 1.65
C VAL A 18 14.72 -15.46 1.28
N SER A 19 15.04 -15.07 0.04
CA SER A 19 14.58 -13.79 -0.51
C SER A 19 13.06 -13.85 -0.68
N ALA A 20 12.33 -13.08 0.12
CA ALA A 20 10.88 -13.00 0.02
C ALA A 20 10.47 -12.51 -1.38
N ALA A 21 9.54 -13.21 -2.02
CA ALA A 21 9.02 -12.78 -3.32
C ALA A 21 8.37 -11.39 -3.21
N LYS A 22 8.42 -10.58 -4.27
CA LYS A 22 7.92 -9.19 -4.24
C LYS A 22 6.50 -9.11 -4.78
N VAL A 23 5.62 -8.40 -4.06
CA VAL A 23 4.28 -8.05 -4.52
C VAL A 23 4.39 -7.15 -5.76
N LYS A 24 3.56 -7.42 -6.76
CA LYS A 24 3.43 -6.64 -7.98
C LYS A 24 2.79 -5.29 -7.67
N ASP A 25 3.28 -4.29 -8.39
CA ASP A 25 2.96 -2.89 -8.18
C ASP A 25 1.47 -2.56 -8.28
N THR A 26 1.03 -1.49 -7.62
CA THR A 26 -0.37 -1.05 -7.73
C THR A 26 -0.63 -0.38 -9.07
N LYS A 27 -1.85 -0.50 -9.58
CA LYS A 27 -2.32 0.17 -10.80
C LYS A 27 -3.63 0.88 -10.51
N PHE A 28 -3.80 2.05 -11.13
CA PHE A 28 -4.97 2.91 -10.99
C PHE A 28 -5.61 3.02 -12.36
N LYS A 29 -6.92 2.76 -12.45
CA LYS A 29 -7.66 2.73 -13.71
C LYS A 29 -7.85 4.12 -14.30
N PHE A 30 -8.22 5.11 -13.48
CA PHE A 30 -8.43 6.48 -13.95
C PHE A 30 -7.18 7.33 -13.76
N GLY A 31 -6.52 7.20 -12.60
CA GLY A 31 -5.30 7.92 -12.26
C GLY A 31 -5.54 9.39 -11.91
N ARG A 32 -4.48 10.07 -11.48
CA ARG A 32 -4.51 11.49 -11.08
C ARG A 32 -4.96 12.43 -12.20
N GLY A 33 -5.53 13.57 -11.80
CA GLY A 33 -5.92 14.61 -12.74
C GLY A 33 -7.00 15.55 -12.20
N PHE A 34 -7.66 16.23 -13.13
CA PHE A 34 -8.79 17.11 -12.88
C PHE A 34 -10.09 16.40 -13.25
N PHE A 35 -11.11 16.56 -12.42
CA PHE A 35 -12.38 15.86 -12.56
C PHE A 35 -13.55 16.81 -12.29
N ASP A 36 -14.66 16.57 -12.98
CA ASP A 36 -15.88 17.38 -12.85
C ASP A 36 -16.93 16.71 -11.95
N ALA A 37 -16.84 15.39 -11.72
CA ALA A 37 -17.79 14.62 -10.93
C ALA A 37 -17.13 13.49 -10.11
N PRO A 38 -17.64 13.17 -8.90
CA PRO A 38 -17.16 12.05 -8.10
C PRO A 38 -17.23 10.71 -8.84
N PHE A 39 -16.31 9.79 -8.52
CA PHE A 39 -16.24 8.47 -9.16
C PHE A 39 -15.57 7.44 -8.25
N ASN A 40 -15.58 6.18 -8.67
CA ASN A 40 -14.84 5.11 -8.00
C ASN A 40 -13.54 4.82 -8.74
N GLU A 41 -12.40 5.15 -8.14
CA GLU A 41 -11.11 4.67 -8.64
C GLU A 41 -10.99 3.17 -8.41
N VAL A 42 -10.44 2.44 -9.39
CA VAL A 42 -10.19 1.01 -9.28
C VAL A 42 -8.69 0.79 -9.13
N ILE A 43 -8.30 0.35 -7.94
CA ILE A 43 -6.91 0.00 -7.64
C ILE A 43 -6.73 -1.50 -7.80
N THR A 44 -5.73 -1.91 -8.56
CA THR A 44 -5.40 -3.32 -8.80
C THR A 44 -3.94 -3.64 -8.49
N THR A 45 -3.64 -4.92 -8.28
CA THR A 45 -2.29 -5.49 -8.34
C THR A 45 -2.38 -6.85 -9.03
N GLU A 46 -1.37 -7.20 -9.83
CA GLU A 46 -1.29 -8.52 -10.49
C GLU A 46 -1.00 -9.66 -9.50
N THR A 47 -0.68 -9.36 -8.23
CA THR A 47 -0.44 -10.39 -7.21
C THR A 47 -1.75 -10.90 -6.64
N SER A 48 -2.17 -12.08 -7.08
CA SER A 48 -3.35 -12.75 -6.55
C SER A 48 -3.28 -12.95 -5.03
N GLY A 49 -4.37 -12.63 -4.34
CA GLY A 49 -4.49 -12.69 -2.88
C GLY A 49 -3.74 -11.59 -2.12
N ALA A 50 -3.25 -10.55 -2.79
CA ALA A 50 -2.71 -9.38 -2.12
C ALA A 50 -3.82 -8.43 -1.63
N THR A 51 -3.56 -7.77 -0.50
CA THR A 51 -4.39 -6.72 0.07
C THR A 51 -3.83 -5.37 -0.34
N ILE A 52 -4.70 -4.46 -0.77
CA ILE A 52 -4.38 -3.05 -1.03
C ILE A 52 -4.73 -2.27 0.24
N ILE A 53 -3.79 -1.46 0.73
CA ILE A 53 -3.96 -0.58 1.88
C ILE A 53 -3.75 0.85 1.42
N TYR A 54 -4.64 1.76 1.82
CA TYR A 54 -4.64 3.13 1.34
C TYR A 54 -5.16 4.15 2.35
N THR A 55 -4.87 5.43 2.09
CA THR A 55 -5.41 6.60 2.79
C THR A 55 -6.00 7.58 1.77
N LEU A 56 -6.87 8.48 2.21
CA LEU A 56 -7.53 9.50 1.36
C LEU A 56 -7.14 10.95 1.70
N ASP A 57 -6.30 11.12 2.72
CA ASP A 57 -5.85 12.39 3.28
C ASP A 57 -4.38 12.71 2.96
N GLY A 58 -3.70 11.85 2.20
CA GLY A 58 -2.28 11.98 1.86
C GLY A 58 -1.29 11.52 2.96
N SER A 59 -1.78 11.01 4.09
CA SER A 59 -0.92 10.38 5.10
C SER A 59 -0.36 9.03 4.61
N ASP A 60 0.76 8.57 5.19
CA ASP A 60 1.35 7.30 4.78
C ASP A 60 0.50 6.11 5.27
N PRO A 61 -0.01 5.24 4.38
CA PRO A 61 -0.90 4.15 4.76
C PRO A 61 -0.24 3.10 5.68
N ARG A 62 1.10 3.07 5.80
CA ARG A 62 1.79 2.14 6.71
C ARG A 62 1.65 2.52 8.18
N TYR A 63 1.46 3.82 8.47
CA TYR A 63 1.56 4.36 9.82
C TYR A 63 0.37 5.24 10.21
N SER A 64 -0.62 5.39 9.31
CA SER A 64 -1.75 6.28 9.51
C SER A 64 -2.93 5.60 10.21
N GLU A 65 -3.53 6.28 11.18
CA GLU A 65 -4.81 5.89 11.78
C GLU A 65 -5.98 5.98 10.77
N ASN A 66 -5.81 6.75 9.69
CA ASN A 66 -6.79 6.89 8.61
C ASN A 66 -6.67 5.80 7.54
N THR A 67 -5.85 4.75 7.76
CA THR A 67 -5.69 3.66 6.80
C THR A 67 -6.99 2.88 6.60
N ILE A 68 -7.20 2.44 5.36
CA ILE A 68 -8.30 1.57 4.93
C ILE A 68 -7.67 0.45 4.10
N SER A 69 -8.25 -0.75 4.11
CA SER A 69 -7.75 -1.88 3.35
C SER A 69 -8.86 -2.66 2.65
N GLY A 70 -8.50 -3.35 1.57
CA GLY A 70 -9.40 -4.22 0.82
C GLY A 70 -8.66 -5.13 -0.15
N THR A 71 -9.33 -6.16 -0.65
CA THR A 71 -8.76 -7.10 -1.61
C THR A 71 -8.73 -6.51 -3.01
N SER A 72 -7.75 -6.91 -3.82
CA SER A 72 -7.70 -6.53 -5.23
C SER A 72 -8.70 -7.35 -6.07
N PRO A 73 -9.44 -6.76 -7.03
CA PRO A 73 -9.52 -5.33 -7.35
C PRO A 73 -10.34 -4.54 -6.31
N LEU A 74 -9.86 -3.34 -5.97
CA LEU A 74 -10.45 -2.50 -4.94
C LEU A 74 -11.08 -1.23 -5.55
N ALA A 75 -12.36 -1.00 -5.28
CA ALA A 75 -13.04 0.25 -5.63
C ALA A 75 -12.91 1.26 -4.47
N VAL A 76 -12.39 2.46 -4.76
CA VAL A 76 -12.19 3.55 -3.80
C VAL A 76 -13.02 4.75 -4.25
N ALA A 77 -13.93 5.20 -3.39
CA ALA A 77 -14.75 6.38 -3.66
C ALA A 77 -13.89 7.66 -3.62
N ILE A 78 -13.84 8.37 -4.75
CA ILE A 78 -13.17 9.65 -4.93
C ILE A 78 -14.24 10.73 -5.01
N ASP A 79 -14.49 11.37 -3.87
CA ASP A 79 -15.51 12.41 -3.71
C ASP A 79 -14.98 13.53 -2.80
N PRO A 80 -14.89 14.79 -3.27
CA PRO A 80 -14.39 15.90 -2.46
C PRO A 80 -15.30 16.22 -1.27
N SER A 81 -16.58 15.86 -1.34
CA SER A 81 -17.56 16.07 -0.27
C SER A 81 -17.47 15.04 0.87
N ASN A 82 -16.88 13.86 0.61
CA ASN A 82 -16.74 12.80 1.61
C ASN A 82 -15.62 13.11 2.61
N ILE A 83 -15.96 13.20 3.90
CA ILE A 83 -15.04 13.53 5.00
C ILE A 83 -14.64 12.32 5.86
N ILE A 84 -15.02 11.11 5.47
CA ILE A 84 -14.64 9.90 6.19
C ILE A 84 -13.14 9.68 6.01
N LYS A 85 -12.38 9.71 7.11
CA LYS A 85 -10.91 9.50 7.14
C LYS A 85 -10.12 10.49 6.25
N ARG A 86 -10.68 11.66 5.97
CA ARG A 86 -9.99 12.78 5.30
C ARG A 86 -10.61 14.14 5.63
N PRO A 87 -9.85 15.24 5.57
CA PRO A 87 -10.43 16.57 5.66
C PRO A 87 -11.25 16.93 4.42
N LYS A 88 -12.18 17.89 4.55
CA LYS A 88 -12.92 18.47 3.43
C LYS A 88 -11.99 19.36 2.61
N THR A 89 -11.56 18.87 1.45
CA THR A 89 -10.71 19.59 0.50
C THR A 89 -11.21 19.45 -0.94
N PRO A 90 -10.92 20.41 -1.83
CA PRO A 90 -11.28 20.31 -3.26
C PRO A 90 -10.62 19.15 -4.00
N GLY A 91 -9.57 18.57 -3.44
CA GLY A 91 -8.92 17.38 -3.98
C GLY A 91 -8.93 16.22 -3.00
N VAL A 92 -8.94 14.99 -3.53
CA VAL A 92 -8.77 13.74 -2.78
C VAL A 92 -7.37 13.22 -3.08
N ILE A 93 -6.61 12.85 -2.05
CA ILE A 93 -5.24 12.32 -2.21
C ILE A 93 -5.26 10.86 -1.80
N VAL A 94 -5.15 9.95 -2.77
CA VAL A 94 -5.00 8.52 -2.51
C VAL A 94 -3.52 8.20 -2.40
N ARG A 95 -3.10 7.66 -1.26
CA ARG A 95 -1.81 6.96 -1.15
C ARG A 95 -2.07 5.49 -0.91
N ALA A 96 -1.49 4.60 -1.71
CA ALA A 96 -1.77 3.18 -1.62
C ALA A 96 -0.52 2.32 -1.80
N TYR A 97 -0.50 1.15 -1.15
CA TYR A 97 0.46 0.08 -1.40
C TYR A 97 -0.24 -1.29 -1.36
N ALA A 98 0.41 -2.31 -1.88
CA ALA A 98 -0.06 -3.69 -1.82
C ALA A 98 0.87 -4.56 -0.98
N GLN A 99 0.28 -5.45 -0.18
CA GLN A 99 1.01 -6.42 0.65
C GLN A 99 0.42 -7.82 0.52
N LYS A 100 1.25 -8.81 0.81
CA LYS A 100 0.87 -10.21 0.95
C LYS A 100 1.79 -10.85 1.99
N GLU A 101 1.23 -11.68 2.88
CA GLU A 101 2.00 -12.32 3.95
C GLU A 101 3.18 -13.13 3.39
N GLY A 102 4.37 -12.94 3.96
CA GLY A 102 5.62 -13.57 3.52
C GLY A 102 6.23 -12.99 2.23
N TRP A 103 5.65 -11.92 1.67
CA TRP A 103 6.14 -11.25 0.46
C TRP A 103 6.60 -9.83 0.80
N LYS A 104 7.61 -9.34 0.07
CA LYS A 104 8.02 -7.94 0.14
C LYS A 104 6.92 -7.07 -0.49
N GLU A 105 6.36 -6.18 0.31
CA GLU A 105 5.34 -5.20 -0.10
C GLU A 105 5.84 -4.23 -1.20
N THR A 106 4.90 -3.55 -1.85
CA THR A 106 5.22 -2.50 -2.81
C THR A 106 5.69 -1.22 -2.11
N ASN A 107 6.25 -0.29 -2.89
CA ASN A 107 6.30 1.11 -2.47
C ASN A 107 4.87 1.67 -2.33
N VAL A 108 4.77 2.86 -1.74
CA VAL A 108 3.51 3.62 -1.70
C VAL A 108 3.44 4.48 -2.95
N ASP A 109 2.36 4.32 -3.72
CA ASP A 109 2.02 5.17 -4.86
C ASP A 109 1.09 6.29 -4.41
N THR A 110 1.07 7.40 -5.16
CA THR A 110 0.24 8.57 -4.86
C THR A 110 -0.53 9.03 -6.10
N GLN A 111 -1.83 9.26 -5.93
CA GLN A 111 -2.70 9.89 -6.92
C GLN A 111 -3.47 11.04 -6.28
N THR A 112 -3.51 12.17 -6.97
CA THR A 112 -4.27 13.35 -6.54
C THR A 112 -5.36 13.64 -7.56
N TYR A 113 -6.60 13.71 -7.08
CA TYR A 113 -7.78 13.96 -7.89
C TYR A 113 -8.34 15.32 -7.49
N ILE A 114 -8.33 16.29 -8.39
CA ILE A 114 -8.73 17.67 -8.12
C ILE A 114 -10.08 17.95 -8.77
N PHE A 115 -11.05 18.44 -7.99
CA PHE A 115 -12.38 18.75 -8.49
C PHE A 115 -12.50 20.24 -8.80
N VAL A 116 -12.57 20.58 -10.09
CA VAL A 116 -12.43 21.97 -10.58
C VAL A 116 -13.49 22.89 -9.98
N GLU A 117 -14.75 22.44 -9.94
CA GLU A 117 -15.85 23.21 -9.34
C GLU A 117 -15.73 23.38 -7.83
N SER A 118 -14.96 22.53 -7.14
CA SER A 118 -14.66 22.70 -5.72
C SER A 118 -13.49 23.64 -5.45
N VAL A 119 -12.71 24.01 -6.48
CA VAL A 119 -11.57 24.94 -6.37
C VAL A 119 -11.99 26.38 -6.65
N LYS A 120 -12.91 26.58 -7.61
CA LYS A 120 -13.43 27.90 -7.98
C LYS A 120 -14.12 28.54 -6.76
N ARG A 121 -13.73 29.79 -6.45
CA ARG A 121 -14.34 30.63 -5.42
C ARG A 121 -15.36 31.58 -6.03
#